data_AF-A0A640P4Y8-F1
#
_entry.id   AF-A0A640P4Y8-F1
#
_cell.length_a   1.000
_cell.length_b   1.000
_cell.length_c   1.000
_cell.angle_alpha   90.00
_cell.angle_beta   90.00
_cell.angle_gamma   90.00
#
_symmetry.space_group_name_H-M   'P 1'
#
loop_
_entity.id
_entity.type
_entity.pdbx_description
1 polymer ?
#
loop_
_entity_poly.entity_id
_entity_poly.type
_entity_poly.pdbx_seq_one_letter_code
_entity_poly.pdbx_strand_id
1 'polypeptide(L)' 'MAIKSNLSSVDRYLRGAIGISVTAFAIFNGGIIEDVFIEVLLGIFGCLNLISLFTGWCPVYQVAGISTKEKA' A
#
# COMPACT_ATOMS: atom_id res chain seq x y z
N MET A 1 4.19 -17.33 -11.17
CA MET A 1 3.03 -17.42 -10.25
C MET A 1 2.09 -16.29 -10.61
N ALA A 2 0.88 -16.59 -11.08
CA ALA A 2 -0.02 -15.57 -11.62
C ALA A 2 -0.42 -14.58 -10.51
N ILE A 3 -0.10 -13.30 -10.69
CA ILE A 3 -0.59 -12.22 -9.82
C ILE A 3 -2.11 -12.16 -9.99
N LYS A 4 -2.85 -12.89 -9.14
CA LYS A 4 -4.31 -12.80 -9.11
C LYS A 4 -4.69 -11.58 -8.30
N SER A 5 -5.35 -10.64 -8.97
CA SER A 5 -5.97 -9.47 -8.34
C SER A 5 -6.88 -9.94 -7.20
N ASN A 6 -6.52 -9.51 -5.99
CA ASN A 6 -7.11 -9.97 -4.73
C ASN A 6 -7.92 -8.86 -4.03
N LEU A 7 -7.85 -7.65 -4.57
CA LEU A 7 -8.54 -6.48 -4.06
C LEU A 7 -9.77 -6.14 -4.89
N SER A 8 -10.84 -5.76 -4.18
CA SER A 8 -11.96 -5.01 -4.76
C SER A 8 -11.49 -3.62 -5.21
N SER A 9 -12.16 -3.03 -6.21
CA SER A 9 -11.85 -1.68 -6.71
C SER A 9 -11.85 -0.64 -5.59
N VAL A 10 -12.76 -0.77 -4.62
CA VAL A 10 -12.84 0.15 -3.46
C VAL A 10 -11.58 0.07 -2.59
N ASP A 11 -11.17 -1.15 -2.21
CA ASP A 11 -9.98 -1.38 -1.39
C ASP A 11 -8.71 -0.90 -2.12
N ARG A 12 -8.68 -1.06 -3.45
CA ARG A 12 -7.59 -0.60 -4.32
C ARG A 12 -7.46 0.92 -4.32
N TYR A 13 -8.57 1.65 -4.48
CA TYR A 13 -8.55 3.12 -4.44
C TYR A 13 -8.23 3.65 -3.03
N LEU A 14 -8.77 3.05 -1.98
CA LEU A 14 -8.47 3.44 -0.60
C LEU A 14 -6.99 3.26 -0.29
N ARG A 15 -6.41 2.11 -0.64
CA ARG A 15 -4.96 1.88 -0.51
C ARG A 15 -4.14 2.83 -1.36
N GLY A 16 -4.59 3.13 -2.58
CA GLY A 16 -3.95 4.14 -3.42
C GLY A 16 -3.93 5.52 -2.77
N ALA A 17 -5.07 5.98 -2.25
CA ALA A 17 -5.18 7.26 -1.57
C ALA A 17 -4.24 7.31 -0.36
N ILE A 18 -4.29 6.29 0.51
CA ILE A 18 -3.40 6.20 1.67
C ILE A 18 -1.92 6.16 1.24
N GLY A 19 -1.58 5.36 0.23
CA GLY A 19 -0.21 5.23 -0.28
C GLY A 19 0.32 6.54 -0.84
N ILE A 20 -0.48 7.28 -1.61
CA ILE A 20 -0.13 8.61 -2.12
C ILE A 20 0.05 9.59 -0.96
N SER A 21 -0.90 9.65 -0.02
CA SER A 21 -0.83 10.55 1.13
C SER A 21 0.39 10.29 2.00
N VAL A 22 0.68 9.02 2.30
CA VAL A 22 1.84 8.63 3.12
C VAL A 22 3.15 8.89 2.39
N THR A 23 3.23 8.60 1.09
CA THR A 23 4.45 8.86 0.31
C THR A 23 4.69 10.37 0.17
N ALA A 24 3.65 11.15 -0.07
CA ALA A 24 3.74 12.61 -0.07
C ALA A 24 4.16 13.13 1.31
N PHE A 25 3.57 12.61 2.38
CA PHE A 25 3.95 12.97 3.74
C PHE A 25 5.42 12.65 4.02
N ALA A 26 5.91 11.45 3.63
CA ALA A 26 7.31 11.06 3.81
C ALA A 26 8.28 12.00 3.05
N ILE A 27 7.94 12.43 1.84
CA ILE A 27 8.77 13.34 1.03
C ILE A 27 8.72 14.79 1.55
N PHE A 28 7.52 15.27 1.93
CA PHE A 28 7.29 16.65 2.38
C PHE A 28 7.37 16.84 3.90
N ASN A 29 7.83 15.81 4.62
CA ASN A 29 7.85 15.76 6.07
C ASN A 29 8.66 16.89 6.73
N GLY A 30 9.59 17.51 5.99
CA GLY A 30 10.36 18.66 6.47
C GLY A 30 11.17 18.43 7.75
N GLY A 31 11.47 17.16 8.09
CA GLY A 31 12.17 16.79 9.32
C GLY A 31 11.29 16.55 10.54
N ILE A 32 9.96 16.45 10.42
CA ILE A 32 9.07 16.11 11.56
C ILE A 32 9.37 14.70 12.13
N ILE A 33 9.80 13.78 11.28
CA ILE A 33 10.29 12.45 11.65
C ILE A 33 11.81 12.52 11.54
N GLU A 34 12.47 12.59 12.69
CA GLU A 34 13.93 12.58 12.78
C GLU A 34 14.50 11.16 12.91
N ASP A 35 13.63 10.17 13.16
CA ASP A 35 14.00 8.76 13.29
C ASP A 35 14.02 8.06 11.93
N VAL A 36 15.23 7.74 11.48
CA VAL A 36 15.51 7.01 10.22
C VAL A 36 14.71 5.70 10.13
N PHE A 37 14.49 5.01 11.24
CA PHE A 37 13.74 3.76 11.24
C PHE A 37 12.27 3.97 10.83
N ILE A 38 11.64 5.02 11.36
CA ILE A 38 10.24 5.35 11.07
C ILE A 38 10.09 5.86 9.63
N GLU A 39 11.02 6.67 9.15
CA GLU A 39 11.02 7.17 7.77
C GLU A 39 11.12 6.02 6.76
N VAL A 40 12.01 5.06 6.99
CA VAL A 40 12.14 3.86 6.14
C VAL A 40 10.87 3.02 6.18
N LEU A 41 10.26 2.84 7.36
CA LEU A 41 9.03 2.05 7.50
C LEU A 41 7.85 2.69 6.75
N LEU A 42 7.72 4.03 6.84
CA LEU A 42 6.71 4.80 6.10
C LEU A 42 6.94 4.74 4.59
N GLY A 43 8.21 4.83 4.14
CA GLY A 43 8.57 4.65 2.74
C GLY A 43 8.16 3.29 2.20
N ILE A 44 8.50 2.21 2.92
CA ILE A 44 8.10 0.84 2.55
C ILE A 44 6.57 0.72 2.53
N PHE A 45 5.88 1.24 3.55
CA PHE A 45 4.43 1.19 3.64
C PHE A 45 3.76 1.96 2.47
N GLY A 46 4.26 3.14 2.13
CA GLY A 46 3.81 3.93 0.98
C GLY A 46 3.99 3.16 -0.34
N CYS A 47 5.18 2.62 -0.57
CA CYS A 47 5.48 1.81 -1.75
C CYS A 47 4.56 0.59 -1.88
N LEU A 48 4.34 -0.17 -0.81
CA LEU A 48 3.47 -1.36 -0.84
C LEU A 48 2.01 -1.00 -1.16
N ASN A 49 1.51 0.13 -0.67
CA ASN A 49 0.17 0.62 -0.97
C ASN A 49 0.04 1.14 -2.41
N LEU A 50 1.07 1.82 -2.93
CA LEU A 50 1.12 2.23 -4.33
C LEU A 50 1.19 1.02 -5.28
N ILE A 51 2.00 0.00 -4.95
CA ILE A 51 2.03 -1.25 -5.71
C ILE A 51 0.65 -1.91 -5.71
N SER A 52 -0.05 -1.89 -4.58
CA SER A 52 -1.43 -2.40 -4.47
C SER A 52 -2.40 -1.62 -5.38
N LEU A 53 -2.19 -0.31 -5.54
CA LEU A 53 -2.95 0.53 -6.47
C LEU A 53 -2.66 0.19 -7.94
N PHE A 54 -1.42 -0.08 -8.35
CA PHE A 54 -1.11 -0.37 -9.76
C PHE A 54 -1.48 -1.79 -10.17
N THR A 55 -1.21 -2.76 -9.29
CA THR A 55 -1.35 -4.19 -9.60
C THR A 55 -2.72 -4.77 -9.18
N GLY A 56 -3.48 -4.06 -8.33
CA GLY A 56 -4.68 -4.63 -7.71
C GLY A 56 -4.39 -5.83 -6.81
N TRP A 57 -3.13 -5.93 -6.36
CA TRP A 57 -2.58 -7.02 -5.58
C TRP A 57 -1.89 -6.46 -4.34
N CYS A 58 -2.36 -6.86 -3.16
CA CYS A 58 -1.69 -6.55 -1.91
C CYS A 58 -0.89 -7.78 -1.46
N PRO A 59 0.45 -7.69 -1.36
CA PRO A 59 1.29 -8.81 -0.94
C PRO A 59 0.92 -9.30 0.47
N VAL A 60 0.56 -8.38 1.38
CA VAL A 60 0.14 -8.72 2.75
C VAL A 60 -1.12 -9.60 2.74
N TYR A 61 -2.11 -9.26 1.91
CA TYR A 61 -3.34 -10.05 1.80
C TYR A 61 -3.09 -11.41 1.15
N GLN A 62 -2.14 -11.50 0.21
CA GLN A 62 -1.75 -12.79 -0.35
C GLN A 62 -1.06 -13.68 0.69
N VAL A 63 -0.15 -13.13 1.50
CA VAL A 63 0.52 -13.88 2.58
C VAL A 63 -0.48 -14.29 3.65
N ALA A 64 -1.46 -13.44 3.96
CA ALA A 64 -2.53 -13.74 4.91
C ALA A 64 -3.64 -14.64 4.35
N GLY A 65 -3.64 -14.96 3.05
CA GLY A 65 -4.71 -15.72 2.39
C GLY A 65 -6.08 -15.02 2.36
N ILE A 66 -6.12 -13.70 2.56
CA ILE A 66 -7.35 -12.90 2.62
C ILE A 66 -7.68 -12.36 1.24
N SER A 67 -8.92 -12.51 0.79
CA SER A 67 -9.43 -11.88 -0.44
C SER A 67 -10.59 -10.95 -0.13
N THR A 68 -10.43 -9.68 -0.48
CA THR A 68 -11.53 -8.69 -0.45
C THR A 68 -12.26 -8.64 -1.79
N LYS A 69 -11.77 -9.38 -2.79
CA LYS A 69 -12.50 -9.59 -4.03
C LYS A 69 -13.65 -10.54 -3.75
N GLU A 70 -14.87 -10.03 -3.85
CA GLU A 70 -16.08 -10.85 -3.85
C GLU A 70 -15.93 -11.89 -4.96
N LYS A 71 -16.22 -13.15 -4.65
CA LYS A 71 -16.21 -14.22 -5.65
C LYS A 71 -17.35 -13.91 -6.63
N ALA A 72 -17.00 -13.38 -7.81
CA ALA A 72 -17.90 -13.41 -8.96
C ALA A 72 -18.09 -14.86 -9.42
#